data_AF-A0A0A2J9B5-F1
#
_entry.id   AF-A0A0A2J9B5-F1
#
_cell.length_a   1.000
_cell.length_b   1.000
_cell.length_c   1.000
_cell.angle_alpha   90.00
_cell.angle_beta   90.00
_cell.angle_gamma   90.00
#
_symmetry.space_group_name_H-M   'P 1'
#
loop_
_entity.id
_entity.type
_entity.pdbx_description
1 polymer ?
#
loop_
_entity_poly.entity_id
_entity_poly.type
_entity_poly.pdbx_seq_one_letter_code
_entity_poly.pdbx_strand_id
1 'polypeptide(L)'
;MSTKIHKVLMLHGHGQSADIFIPKTRYVRSVLRTLSNEMDFEYHYLSGVFSAYPDDSDSKDRRVWGYGEPENEKINGLERSIEHILGALDQDGPFIGIVGFSSGAAMTAIVASILEKRKTNSTSD
;
A
#
# COMPACT_ATOMS: atom_id res chain seq x y z
N MET A 1 16.77 3.00 26.51
CA MET A 1 16.71 1.90 25.51
C MET A 1 16.19 2.50 24.21
N SER A 2 16.78 2.18 23.06
CA SER A 2 16.21 2.59 21.78
C SER A 2 14.90 1.85 21.60
N THR A 3 13.78 2.57 21.53
CA THR A 3 12.49 1.98 21.19
C THR A 3 12.53 1.52 19.74
N LYS A 4 12.13 0.26 19.51
CA LYS A 4 12.08 -0.31 18.17
C LYS A 4 10.93 0.35 17.41
N ILE A 5 11.25 0.97 16.27
CA ILE A 5 10.24 1.56 15.38
C ILE A 5 9.61 0.45 14.53
N HIS A 6 8.28 0.44 14.48
CA HIS A 6 7.47 -0.53 13.74
C HIS A 6 6.87 0.13 12.50
N LYS A 7 7.35 -0.27 11.32
CA LYS A 7 6.92 0.31 10.05
C LYS A 7 5.63 -0.34 9.55
N VAL A 8 4.68 0.47 9.10
CA VAL A 8 3.44 0.02 8.46
C VAL A 8 3.33 0.68 7.08
N LEU A 9 3.12 -0.13 6.04
CA LEU A 9 2.90 0.35 4.68
C LEU A 9 1.43 0.72 4.49
N MET A 10 1.16 1.89 3.88
CA MET A 10 -0.17 2.48 3.75
C MET A 10 -0.52 2.67 2.27
N LEU A 11 -1.58 2.03 1.79
CA LEU A 11 -2.01 2.04 0.38
C LEU A 11 -3.35 2.77 0.21
N HIS A 12 -3.36 3.84 -0.58
CA HIS A 12 -4.54 4.68 -0.82
C HIS A 12 -5.57 4.02 -1.75
N GLY A 13 -6.79 4.59 -1.79
CA GLY A 13 -7.86 4.16 -2.71
C GLY A 13 -7.81 4.85 -4.08
N HIS A 14 -8.74 4.50 -4.98
CA HIS A 14 -8.77 5.02 -6.35
C HIS A 14 -8.86 6.55 -6.40
N GLY A 15 -8.10 7.19 -7.31
CA GLY A 15 -8.12 8.64 -7.49
C GLY A 15 -7.57 9.42 -6.29
N GLN A 16 -6.62 8.83 -5.55
CA GLN A 16 -5.93 9.46 -4.41
C GLN A 16 -4.42 9.31 -4.57
N SER A 17 -3.66 9.81 -3.59
CA SER A 17 -2.22 9.66 -3.47
C SER A 17 -1.85 9.44 -2.01
N ALA A 18 -0.57 9.16 -1.76
CA ALA A 18 0.02 9.19 -0.43
C ALA A 18 -0.37 10.48 0.34
N ASP A 19 -0.16 11.65 -0.25
CA ASP A 19 -0.40 12.95 0.39
C ASP A 19 -1.87 13.18 0.73
N ILE A 20 -2.78 12.73 -0.13
CA ILE A 20 -4.23 12.78 0.12
C ILE A 20 -4.64 11.79 1.22
N PHE A 21 -3.94 10.66 1.33
CA PHE A 21 -4.28 9.59 2.27
C PHE A 21 -3.77 9.88 3.69
N ILE A 22 -2.63 10.54 3.84
CA ILE A 22 -2.03 10.94 5.12
C ILE A 22 -3.04 11.63 6.07
N PRO A 23 -3.75 12.70 5.69
CA PRO A 23 -4.69 13.34 6.60
C PRO A 23 -5.90 12.44 6.91
N LYS A 24 -6.36 11.61 5.96
CA LYS A 24 -7.52 10.72 6.12
C LYS A 24 -7.29 9.59 7.11
N THR A 25 -6.05 9.13 7.24
CA THR A 25 -5.67 8.06 8.16
C THR A 25 -5.23 8.57 9.53
N ARG A 26 -5.29 9.88 9.79
CA ARG A 26 -4.84 10.49 11.06
C ARG A 26 -5.47 9.82 12.28
N TYR A 27 -6.76 9.52 12.24
CA TYR A 27 -7.45 8.87 13.36
C TYR A 27 -6.96 7.44 13.58
N VAL A 28 -6.78 6.65 12.51
CA VAL A 28 -6.21 5.29 12.58
C VAL A 28 -4.84 5.32 13.25
N ARG A 29 -3.95 6.24 12.85
CA ARG A 29 -2.64 6.41 13.48
C ARG A 29 -2.75 6.76 14.97
N SER A 30 -3.74 7.57 15.33
CA SER A 30 -3.97 7.95 16.73
C SER A 30 -4.41 6.76 17.56
N VAL A 31 -5.35 5.95 17.06
CA VAL A 31 -5.83 4.75 17.74
C VAL A 31 -4.70 3.74 17.91
N LEU A 32 -3.93 3.45 16.87
CA LEU A 32 -2.80 2.52 16.94
C LEU A 32 -1.78 2.96 17.99
N ARG A 33 -1.43 4.25 18.03
CA ARG A 33 -0.54 4.82 19.05
C ARG A 33 -1.11 4.68 20.47
N THR A 34 -2.42 4.90 20.66
CA THR A 34 -3.06 4.74 21.98
C THR A 34 -3.08 3.29 22.44
N LEU A 35 -3.28 2.34 21.52
CA LEU A 35 -3.30 0.92 21.84
C LEU A 35 -1.89 0.37 22.14
N SER A 36 -0.86 1.02 21.62
CA SER A 36 0.54 0.63 21.84
C SER A 36 1.23 1.54 22.86
N ASN A 37 0.99 1.30 24.14
CA ASN A 37 1.72 2.00 25.20
C ASN A 37 3.25 1.75 25.16
N GLU A 38 3.71 0.79 24.35
CA GLU A 38 5.11 0.35 24.26
C GLU A 38 5.67 0.30 22.83
N MET A 39 4.90 0.70 21.80
CA MET A 39 5.37 0.63 20.40
C MET A 39 5.36 2.01 19.75
N ASP A 40 6.48 2.33 19.11
CA ASP A 40 6.57 3.44 18.17
C ASP A 40 6.24 2.93 16.77
N PHE A 41 5.33 3.63 16.09
CA PHE A 41 4.94 3.32 14.70
C PHE A 41 5.44 4.39 13.74
N GLU A 42 5.97 3.93 12.61
CA GLU A 42 6.27 4.76 11.44
C GLU A 42 5.37 4.31 10.28
N TYR A 43 4.79 5.26 9.56
CA TYR A 43 3.81 4.98 8.52
C TYR A 43 4.38 5.41 7.17
N HIS A 44 4.56 4.46 6.28
CA HIS A 44 5.08 4.68 4.92
C HIS A 44 3.91 4.72 3.96
N TYR A 45 3.72 5.85 3.27
CA TYR A 45 2.61 6.02 2.33
C TYR A 45 3.12 5.87 0.91
N LEU A 46 2.55 4.92 0.18
CA LEU A 46 2.93 4.66 -1.21
C LEU A 46 1.82 5.13 -2.15
N SER A 47 2.20 5.86 -3.20
CA SER A 47 1.29 6.27 -4.27
C SER A 47 1.27 5.26 -5.40
N GLY A 48 0.11 5.09 -6.03
CA GLY A 48 -0.03 4.30 -7.25
C GLY A 48 0.84 4.87 -8.38
N VAL A 49 1.35 3.97 -9.24
CA VAL A 49 2.30 4.32 -10.30
C VAL A 49 1.65 5.04 -11.49
N PHE A 50 0.33 4.96 -11.62
CA PHE A 50 -0.41 5.50 -12.76
C PHE A 50 -1.19 6.77 -12.39
N SER A 51 -1.32 7.69 -13.34
CA SER A 51 -2.24 8.83 -13.20
C SER A 51 -3.68 8.33 -13.31
N ALA A 52 -4.57 8.80 -12.43
CA ALA A 52 -6.00 8.55 -12.55
C ALA A 52 -6.59 9.20 -13.81
N TYR A 53 -6.01 10.32 -14.22
CA TYR A 53 -6.42 11.12 -15.38
C TYR A 53 -5.17 11.36 -16.24
N PRO A 54 -4.82 10.43 -17.16
CA PRO A 54 -3.59 10.54 -17.95
C PRO A 54 -3.61 11.74 -18.91
N ASP A 55 -4.80 12.17 -19.34
CA ASP A 55 -4.98 13.29 -20.27
C ASP A 55 -5.13 14.66 -19.57
N ASP A 56 -5.16 14.68 -18.24
CA ASP A 56 -5.30 15.90 -17.43
C ASP A 56 -3.99 16.20 -16.69
N SER A 57 -3.26 17.20 -17.19
CA SER A 57 -1.98 17.63 -16.60
C SER A 57 -2.12 18.31 -15.24
N ASP A 58 -3.31 18.75 -14.86
CA ASP A 58 -3.56 19.47 -13.61
C ASP A 58 -3.91 18.49 -12.48
N SER A 59 -4.34 17.28 -12.81
CA SER A 59 -4.72 16.22 -11.86
C SER A 59 -3.58 15.25 -11.50
N LYS A 60 -2.33 15.70 -11.51
CA LYS A 60 -1.12 14.87 -11.28
C LYS A 60 -1.08 14.16 -9.92
N ASP A 61 -1.80 14.67 -8.94
CA ASP A 61 -1.86 14.11 -7.59
C ASP A 61 -2.87 12.98 -7.45
N ARG A 62 -3.64 12.68 -8.50
CA ARG A 62 -4.63 11.60 -8.50
C ARG A 62 -4.01 10.36 -9.11
N ARG A 63 -3.85 9.31 -8.31
CA ARG A 63 -3.18 8.06 -8.70
C ARG A 63 -4.10 6.86 -8.61
N VAL A 64 -3.76 5.84 -9.39
CA VAL A 64 -4.44 4.53 -9.40
C VAL A 64 -3.41 3.40 -9.44
N TRP A 65 -3.83 2.23 -8.95
CA TRP A 65 -3.04 0.99 -8.96
C TRP A 65 -3.18 0.20 -10.27
N GLY A 66 -4.09 0.62 -11.14
CA GLY A 66 -4.32 0.02 -12.45
C GLY A 66 -5.59 0.61 -13.06
N TYR A 67 -5.75 0.40 -14.36
CA TYR A 67 -6.92 0.85 -15.10
C TYR A 67 -7.88 -0.33 -15.27
N GLY A 68 -9.09 -0.20 -14.72
CA GLY A 68 -10.13 -1.20 -14.92
C GLY A 68 -10.66 -1.15 -16.36
N GLU A 69 -10.74 -2.30 -17.00
CA GLU A 69 -11.45 -2.51 -18.26
C GLU A 69 -12.69 -3.37 -18.00
N PRO A 70 -13.88 -2.76 -17.77
CA PRO A 70 -15.08 -3.52 -17.46
C PRO A 70 -15.47 -4.52 -18.54
N GLU A 71 -15.19 -4.20 -19.81
CA GLU A 71 -15.54 -5.02 -20.97
C GLU A 71 -14.75 -6.34 -21.02
N ASN A 72 -13.53 -6.36 -20.49
CA ASN A 72 -12.64 -7.50 -20.52
C ASN A 72 -12.39 -8.12 -19.14
N GLU A 73 -13.05 -7.60 -18.10
CA GLU A 73 -12.83 -7.95 -16.69
C GLU A 73 -11.34 -7.90 -16.27
N LYS A 74 -10.58 -6.98 -16.87
CA LYS A 74 -9.14 -6.83 -16.66
C LYS A 74 -8.79 -5.57 -15.89
N ILE A 75 -7.64 -5.61 -15.22
CA ILE A 75 -7.02 -4.44 -14.62
C ILE A 75 -5.65 -4.27 -15.25
N ASN A 76 -5.51 -3.32 -16.17
CA ASN A 76 -4.25 -3.06 -16.83
C ASN A 76 -3.25 -2.41 -15.88
N GLY A 77 -2.00 -2.87 -15.96
CA GLY A 77 -0.88 -2.32 -15.19
C GLY A 77 -0.83 -2.82 -13.74
N LEU A 78 -1.70 -3.76 -13.37
CA LEU A 78 -1.73 -4.32 -12.02
C LEU A 78 -0.37 -4.92 -11.62
N GLU A 79 0.29 -5.62 -12.54
CA GLU A 79 1.61 -6.23 -12.35
C GLU A 79 2.65 -5.19 -11.95
N ARG A 80 2.68 -4.04 -12.64
CA ARG A 80 3.61 -2.95 -12.35
C ARG A 80 3.36 -2.34 -10.97
N SER A 81 2.10 -2.27 -10.53
CA SER A 81 1.75 -1.83 -9.17
C SER A 81 2.15 -2.85 -8.12
N ILE A 82 1.99 -4.15 -8.39
CA ILE A 82 2.45 -5.21 -7.50
C ILE A 82 3.98 -5.13 -7.36
N GLU A 83 4.71 -5.05 -8.47
CA GLU A 83 6.17 -4.90 -8.48
C GLU A 83 6.61 -3.65 -7.72
N HIS A 84 5.91 -2.53 -7.89
CA HIS A 84 6.20 -1.30 -7.15
C HIS A 84 6.04 -1.47 -5.64
N ILE A 85 4.97 -2.14 -5.18
CA ILE A 85 4.75 -2.40 -3.76
C ILE A 85 5.80 -3.38 -3.22
N LEU A 86 6.09 -4.48 -3.94
CA LEU A 86 7.12 -5.44 -3.54
C LEU A 86 8.50 -4.78 -3.46
N GLY A 87 8.83 -3.90 -4.41
CA GLY A 87 10.06 -3.11 -4.38
C GLY A 87 10.15 -2.22 -3.14
N ALA A 88 9.06 -1.57 -2.72
CA ALA A 88 9.03 -0.81 -1.48
C ALA A 88 9.22 -1.71 -0.25
N LEU A 89 8.62 -2.90 -0.23
CA LEU A 89 8.82 -3.87 0.86
C LEU A 89 10.29 -4.28 1.01
N ASP A 90 10.98 -4.51 -0.11
CA ASP A 90 12.39 -4.91 -0.15
C ASP A 90 13.33 -3.74 0.22
N GLN A 91 13.03 -2.52 -0.24
CA GLN A 91 13.90 -1.35 -0.05
C GLN A 91 13.73 -0.70 1.32
N ASP A 92 12.49 -0.52 1.77
CA ASP A 92 12.15 0.29 2.94
C ASP A 92 11.75 -0.54 4.18
N GLY A 93 11.71 -1.87 4.02
CA GLY A 93 11.39 -2.81 5.08
C GLY A 93 12.41 -2.86 6.24
N PRO A 94 12.19 -3.73 7.24
CA PRO A 94 11.05 -4.62 7.37
C PRO A 94 9.78 -3.88 7.80
N PHE A 95 8.67 -4.18 7.13
CA PHE A 95 7.33 -3.78 7.54
C PHE A 95 6.70 -4.84 8.42
N ILE A 96 5.95 -4.42 9.43
CA ILE A 96 5.19 -5.33 10.30
C ILE A 96 3.75 -5.55 9.82
N GLY A 97 3.31 -4.77 8.83
CA GLY A 97 1.97 -4.87 8.28
C GLY A 97 1.74 -3.89 7.13
N ILE A 98 0.66 -4.15 6.40
CA ILE A 98 0.17 -3.32 5.30
C ILE A 98 -1.28 -2.97 5.60
N VAL A 99 -1.65 -1.71 5.41
CA VAL A 99 -3.03 -1.21 5.54
C VAL A 99 -3.45 -0.56 4.23
N GLY A 100 -4.58 -1.00 3.68
CA GLY A 100 -5.13 -0.47 2.44
C GLY A 100 -6.58 -0.02 2.57
N PHE A 101 -6.98 0.92 1.70
CA PHE A 101 -8.37 1.39 1.58
C PHE A 101 -8.89 1.23 0.14
N SER A 102 -10.12 0.74 -0.05
CA SER A 102 -10.76 0.56 -1.37
C SER A 102 -9.85 -0.21 -2.35
N SER A 103 -9.42 0.35 -3.48
CA SER A 103 -8.47 -0.30 -4.39
C SER A 103 -7.12 -0.62 -3.72
N GLY A 104 -6.65 0.20 -2.77
CA GLY A 104 -5.47 -0.10 -1.97
C GLY A 104 -5.68 -1.30 -1.03
N ALA A 105 -6.92 -1.56 -0.58
CA ALA A 105 -7.24 -2.76 0.19
C ALA A 105 -7.19 -4.02 -0.68
N ALA A 106 -7.66 -3.93 -1.92
CA ALA A 106 -7.50 -5.01 -2.90
C ALA A 106 -6.02 -5.31 -3.17
N MET A 107 -5.20 -4.27 -3.38
CA MET A 107 -3.73 -4.44 -3.51
C MET A 107 -3.12 -5.09 -2.27
N THR A 108 -3.54 -4.68 -1.07
CA THR A 108 -3.07 -5.26 0.20
C THR A 108 -3.37 -6.76 0.25
N ALA A 109 -4.59 -7.17 -0.10
CA ALA A 109 -4.98 -8.58 -0.11
C ALA A 109 -4.19 -9.40 -1.14
N ILE A 110 -3.97 -8.85 -2.35
CA ILE A 110 -3.18 -9.48 -3.41
C ILE A 110 -1.74 -9.69 -2.94
N VAL A 111 -1.08 -8.64 -2.44
CA VAL A 111 0.31 -8.69 -1.99
C VAL A 111 0.47 -9.64 -0.80
N ALA A 112 -0.43 -9.58 0.19
CA ALA A 112 -0.42 -10.52 1.31
C ALA A 112 -0.53 -11.98 0.83
N SER A 113 -1.44 -12.26 -0.11
CA SER A 113 -1.61 -13.60 -0.69
C SER A 113 -0.36 -14.09 -1.43
N ILE A 114 0.35 -13.20 -2.13
CA ILE A 114 1.62 -13.52 -2.81
C ILE A 114 2.71 -13.87 -1.77
N LEU A 115 2.82 -13.08 -0.71
CA LEU A 115 3.83 -13.28 0.33
C LEU A 115 3.60 -14.56 1.14
N GLU A 116 2.33 -14.90 1.43
CA GLU A 116 1.98 -16.16 2.09
C GLU A 116 2.39 -17.38 1.27
N LYS A 117 2.08 -17.39 -0.05
CA LYS A 117 2.48 -18.49 -0.95
C LYS A 117 3.99 -18.68 -1.05
N ARG A 118 4.76 -17.59 -1.02
CA ARG A 118 6.23 -17.68 -1.01
C ARG A 118 6.73 -18.36 0.26
N LYS A 119 6.14 -18.02 1.41
CA LYS A 119 6.51 -18.61 2.69
C LYS A 119 6.23 -20.11 2.75
N THR A 120 5.08 -20.56 2.21
CA THR A 120 4.74 -22.00 2.18
C THR A 120 5.68 -22.80 1.28
N ASN A 121 6.13 -22.23 0.16
CA ASN A 121 7.04 -22.90 -0.77
C ASN A 121 8.49 -22.93 -0.26
N SER A 122 8.93 -21.95 0.54
CA SER A 122 10.28 -21.95 1.15
C SER A 122 10.46 -22.95 2.30
N THR A 123 9.38 -23.59 2.77
CA THR A 123 9.42 -24.63 3.83
C THR A 123 9.35 -26.05 3.28
N SER A 124 9.56 -26.24 1.97
CA SER A 124 9.55 -27.55 1.31
C SER A 124 10.95 -28.16 1.09
N ASP A 125 11.99 -27.57 1.70
CA ASP A 125 13.38 -28.10 1.71
C ASP A 125 13.76 -28.61 3.11
#